data_AF-A0A540L494-F1
#
_entry.id   AF-A0A540L494-F1
#
_cell.length_a   1.000
_cell.length_b   1.000
_cell.length_c   1.000
_cell.angle_alpha   90.00
_cell.angle_beta   90.00
_cell.angle_gamma   90.00
#
_symmetry.space_group_name_H-M   'P 1'
#
loop_
_entity.id
_entity.type
_entity.pdbx_description
1 polymer ?
#
loop_
_entity_poly.entity_id
_entity_poly.type
_entity_poly.pdbx_seq_one_letter_code
_entity_poly.pdbx_strand_id
1 'polypeptide(L)'
;MRKASSISARLFLGFVRGQTTSKLRCFNAVRFHCDRAQPSSIKPPGPGPLTQYKSLVEQGKLQHDPKQETVAFQLEELLGRLEQYEREMEDYHEKLAIWEGRREDERRKLLMEEAESQQKDDVWTSVTNQRNKFVQRWLSR
;
A
#
# COMPACT_ATOMS: atom_id res chain seq x y z
N MET A 1 -58.66 -10.79 -11.71
CA MET A 1 -57.76 -9.65 -12.03
C MET A 1 -56.52 -9.74 -11.14
N ARG A 2 -55.37 -9.43 -11.74
CA ARG A 2 -54.00 -9.74 -11.31
C ARG A 2 -53.57 -9.02 -10.01
N LYS A 3 -52.66 -9.65 -9.26
CA LYS A 3 -51.50 -9.11 -8.49
C LYS A 3 -51.10 -10.16 -7.43
N ALA A 4 -49.86 -10.40 -7.05
CA ALA A 4 -48.52 -10.16 -7.57
C ALA A 4 -47.61 -11.04 -6.68
N SER A 5 -46.54 -11.55 -7.26
CA SER A 5 -45.69 -12.62 -6.74
C SER A 5 -45.01 -12.32 -5.39
N SER A 6 -44.93 -13.36 -4.55
CA SER A 6 -44.10 -13.45 -3.35
C SER A 6 -42.62 -13.59 -3.74
N ILE A 7 -41.76 -12.70 -3.24
CA ILE A 7 -40.31 -12.84 -3.30
C ILE A 7 -39.79 -12.67 -1.88
N SER A 8 -39.62 -13.78 -1.17
CA SER A 8 -38.90 -13.81 0.10
C SER A 8 -37.39 -13.83 -0.17
N ALA A 9 -36.71 -12.72 0.07
CA ALA A 9 -35.25 -12.67 0.09
C ALA A 9 -34.73 -13.39 1.34
N ARG A 10 -34.00 -14.49 1.14
CA ARG A 10 -33.30 -15.22 2.20
C ARG A 10 -32.14 -14.37 2.69
N LEU A 11 -32.27 -13.73 3.86
CA LEU A 11 -31.16 -13.16 4.60
C LEU A 11 -30.39 -14.32 5.25
N PHE A 12 -29.21 -14.64 4.71
CA PHE A 12 -28.25 -15.50 5.38
C PHE A 12 -27.68 -14.74 6.58
N LEU A 13 -28.17 -15.11 7.77
CA LEU A 13 -27.59 -14.78 9.08
C LEU A 13 -26.23 -15.48 9.22
N GLY A 14 -25.17 -14.79 8.82
CA GLY A 14 -23.79 -15.16 9.15
C GLY A 14 -23.40 -14.62 10.53
N PHE A 15 -23.79 -15.33 11.59
CA PHE A 15 -23.24 -15.17 12.93
C PHE A 15 -21.72 -15.46 12.89
N VAL A 16 -20.87 -14.42 12.95
CA VAL A 16 -19.44 -14.62 13.25
C VAL A 16 -19.28 -14.70 14.76
N ARG A 17 -19.38 -15.92 15.27
CA ARG A 17 -19.07 -16.31 16.65
C ARG A 17 -17.56 -16.30 16.83
N GLY A 18 -17.06 -15.43 17.72
CA GLY A 18 -15.68 -15.50 18.21
C GLY A 18 -15.41 -16.78 19.00
N GLN A 19 -14.21 -17.32 18.83
CA GLN A 19 -13.51 -18.28 19.72
C GLN A 19 -12.02 -18.21 19.31
N THR A 20 -11.17 -17.55 20.09
CA THR A 20 -10.24 -18.14 21.08
C THR A 20 -9.49 -19.41 20.63
N THR A 21 -8.16 -19.25 20.58
CA THR A 21 -7.06 -20.22 20.79
C THR A 21 -6.91 -21.43 19.85
N SER A 22 -5.79 -21.47 19.12
CA SER A 22 -4.84 -22.60 19.16
C SER A 22 -3.66 -22.41 18.19
N LYS A 23 -2.48 -22.82 18.65
CA LYS A 23 -1.22 -22.87 17.91
C LYS A 23 -1.31 -23.92 16.79
N LEU A 24 -1.28 -23.50 15.53
CA LEU A 24 -0.88 -24.32 14.38
C LEU A 24 -0.11 -23.40 13.41
N ARG A 25 1.22 -23.40 13.51
CA ARG A 25 2.13 -24.11 12.60
C ARG A 25 2.02 -23.64 11.14
N CYS A 26 3.09 -22.97 10.74
CA CYS A 26 3.61 -22.72 9.41
C CYS A 26 2.94 -23.50 8.27
N PHE A 27 2.36 -22.76 7.33
CA PHE A 27 2.45 -23.13 5.92
C PHE A 27 3.68 -22.44 5.33
N ASN A 28 4.59 -23.26 4.80
CA ASN A 28 5.81 -22.85 4.11
C ASN A 28 5.52 -22.28 2.72
N ALA A 29 6.55 -21.60 2.19
CA ALA A 29 6.76 -21.14 0.80
C ALA A 29 6.00 -19.86 0.46
N VAL A 30 6.63 -18.68 0.50
CA VAL A 30 7.86 -18.33 -0.23
C VAL A 30 8.83 -17.64 0.72
N ARG A 31 9.99 -18.25 0.97
CA ARG A 31 11.14 -17.50 1.53
C ARG A 31 11.58 -16.53 0.46
N PHE A 32 11.08 -15.29 0.51
CA PHE A 32 11.78 -14.19 -0.12
C PHE A 32 13.06 -14.01 0.67
N HIS A 33 14.16 -14.61 0.18
CA HIS A 33 15.50 -14.18 0.56
C HIS A 33 15.76 -12.82 -0.08
N CYS A 34 15.02 -11.80 0.37
CA CYS A 34 15.55 -10.46 0.43
C CYS A 34 16.02 -10.28 1.87
N ASP A 35 16.99 -11.12 2.28
CA ASP A 35 17.89 -10.66 3.33
C ASP A 35 18.39 -9.31 2.85
N ARG A 36 18.24 -8.32 3.70
CA ARG A 36 18.50 -6.89 3.50
C ARG A 36 19.97 -6.65 3.15
N ALA A 37 20.37 -7.09 1.96
CA ALA A 37 21.39 -6.43 1.21
C ALA A 37 20.80 -5.04 0.97
N GLN A 38 21.35 -4.05 1.67
CA GLN A 38 21.37 -2.68 1.20
C GLN A 38 21.48 -2.73 -0.33
N PRO A 39 20.69 -1.99 -1.12
CA PRO A 39 21.03 -1.81 -2.52
C PRO A 39 22.43 -1.20 -2.48
N SER A 40 23.45 -2.05 -2.65
CA SER A 40 24.79 -1.60 -2.95
C SER A 40 24.56 -0.89 -4.26
N SER A 41 24.50 0.44 -4.18
CA SER A 41 24.35 1.32 -5.32
C SER A 41 25.08 0.66 -6.47
N ILE A 42 24.37 0.31 -7.54
CA ILE A 42 24.91 -0.42 -8.70
C ILE A 42 25.87 0.50 -9.48
N LYS A 43 26.39 1.55 -8.82
CA LYS A 43 27.49 2.36 -9.27
C LYS A 43 28.77 1.58 -9.03
N PRO A 44 29.39 1.01 -10.08
CA PRO A 44 30.81 0.74 -9.99
C PRO A 44 31.50 2.06 -9.65
N PRO A 45 32.36 2.11 -8.62
CA PRO A 45 33.13 3.30 -8.29
C PRO A 45 34.22 3.45 -9.36
N GLY A 46 33.86 4.01 -10.52
CA GLY A 46 34.79 4.13 -11.62
C GLY A 46 34.18 4.67 -12.90
N PRO A 47 35.05 4.99 -13.88
CA PRO A 47 34.62 5.38 -15.22
C PRO A 47 33.70 4.32 -15.83
N GLY A 48 32.73 4.75 -16.64
CA GLY A 48 31.78 3.84 -17.29
C GLY A 48 32.48 2.80 -18.18
N PRO A 49 31.79 1.68 -18.50
CA PRO A 49 32.39 0.56 -19.23
C PRO A 49 33.08 0.96 -20.54
N LEU A 50 32.50 1.88 -21.30
CA LEU A 50 33.09 2.37 -22.55
C LEU A 50 34.36 3.18 -22.29
N THR A 51 34.34 4.04 -21.28
CA THR A 51 35.50 4.86 -20.90
C THR A 51 36.65 3.97 -20.42
N GLN A 52 36.35 2.93 -19.64
CA GLN A 52 37.33 1.91 -19.25
C GLN A 52 37.91 1.18 -20.47
N TYR A 53 37.05 0.72 -21.39
CA TYR A 53 37.49 0.05 -22.62
C TYR A 53 38.46 0.93 -23.42
N LYS A 54 38.09 2.20 -23.69
CA LYS A 54 38.94 3.15 -24.42
C LYS A 54 40.29 3.36 -23.74
N SER A 55 40.30 3.52 -22.41
CA SER A 55 41.54 3.69 -21.65
C SER A 55 42.46 2.47 -21.75
N LEU A 56 41.93 1.24 -21.82
CA LEU A 56 42.71 0.01 -21.95
C LEU A 56 43.31 -0.13 -23.35
N VAL A 57 42.58 0.31 -24.38
CA VAL A 57 43.06 0.37 -25.76
C VAL A 57 44.17 1.40 -25.91
N GLU A 58 43.99 2.62 -25.36
CA GLU A 58 45.00 3.69 -25.37
C GLU A 58 46.29 3.30 -24.64
N GLN A 59 46.17 2.57 -23.52
CA GLN A 59 47.31 2.04 -22.78
C GLN A 59 48.01 0.87 -23.49
N GLY A 60 47.48 0.38 -24.61
CA GLY A 60 48.00 -0.78 -25.33
C GLY A 60 47.80 -2.11 -24.60
N LYS A 61 46.98 -2.14 -23.53
CA LYS A 61 46.66 -3.34 -22.76
C LYS A 61 45.63 -4.22 -23.47
N LEU A 62 44.84 -3.63 -24.36
CA LEU A 62 43.78 -4.29 -25.11
C LEU A 62 43.89 -3.91 -26.58
N GLN A 63 43.76 -4.88 -27.48
CA GLN A 63 43.64 -4.59 -28.91
C GLN A 63 42.25 -4.02 -29.20
N HIS A 64 42.18 -3.06 -30.11
CA HIS A 64 40.91 -2.48 -30.50
C HIS A 64 40.06 -3.50 -31.30
N ASP A 65 38.91 -3.87 -30.74
CA ASP A 65 37.88 -4.67 -31.40
C ASP A 65 36.57 -3.89 -31.48
N PRO A 66 36.05 -3.58 -32.69
CA PRO A 66 34.77 -2.90 -32.86
C PRO A 66 33.62 -3.58 -32.11
N LYS A 67 33.59 -4.92 -32.04
CA LYS A 67 32.52 -5.63 -31.33
C LYS A 67 32.57 -5.37 -29.83
N GLN A 68 33.76 -5.40 -29.25
CA GLN A 68 33.94 -5.11 -27.83
C GLN A 68 33.56 -3.66 -27.49
N GLU A 69 33.89 -2.71 -28.36
CA GLU A 69 33.48 -1.31 -28.18
C GLU A 69 31.95 -1.17 -28.19
N THR A 70 31.26 -1.83 -29.14
CA THR A 70 29.79 -1.80 -29.19
C THR A 70 29.14 -2.36 -27.94
N VAL A 71 29.69 -3.46 -27.40
CA VAL A 71 29.20 -4.06 -26.14
C VAL A 71 29.43 -3.11 -24.97
N ALA A 72 30.61 -2.49 -24.88
CA ALA A 72 30.92 -1.53 -23.81
C ALA A 72 29.99 -0.31 -23.86
N PHE A 73 29.66 0.20 -25.05
CA PHE A 73 28.68 1.27 -25.24
C PHE A 73 27.27 0.86 -24.78
N GLN A 74 26.79 -0.30 -25.22
CA GLN A 74 25.46 -0.79 -24.83
C GLN A 74 25.33 -1.04 -23.32
N LEU A 75 26.41 -1.53 -22.70
CA LEU A 75 26.44 -1.71 -21.24
C LEU A 75 26.37 -0.38 -20.49
N GLU A 76 27.06 0.66 -20.97
CA GLU A 76 26.99 1.99 -20.38
C GLU A 76 25.57 2.58 -20.49
N GLU A 77 24.91 2.42 -21.63
CA GLU A 77 23.51 2.81 -21.82
C GLU A 77 22.56 2.06 -20.88
N LEU A 78 22.75 0.75 -20.72
CA LEU A 78 21.96 -0.08 -19.79
C LEU A 78 22.13 0.38 -18.34
N LEU A 79 23.36 0.66 -17.92
CA LEU A 79 23.63 1.19 -16.58
C LEU A 79 22.95 2.55 -16.37
N GLY A 80 23.01 3.45 -17.36
CA GLY A 80 22.31 4.74 -17.28
C GLY A 80 20.79 4.60 -17.11
N ARG A 81 20.17 3.63 -17.81
CA ARG A 81 18.74 3.32 -17.62
C ARG A 81 18.44 2.73 -16.25
N LEU A 82 19.31 1.86 -15.73
CA LEU A 82 19.16 1.32 -14.38
C LEU A 82 19.23 2.41 -13.31
N GLU A 83 20.15 3.36 -13.43
CA GLU A 83 20.23 4.52 -12.53
C GLU A 83 18.99 5.42 -12.61
N GLN A 84 18.37 5.51 -13.79
CA GLN A 84 17.09 6.19 -13.93
C GLN A 84 15.98 5.44 -13.21
N TYR A 85 15.88 4.11 -13.41
CA TYR A 85 14.87 3.30 -12.73
C TYR A 85 15.03 3.29 -11.21
N GLU A 86 16.27 3.30 -10.71
CA GLU A 86 16.54 3.40 -9.26
C GLU A 86 15.94 4.70 -8.69
N ARG A 87 16.21 5.84 -9.33
CA ARG A 87 15.63 7.13 -8.95
C ARG A 87 14.11 7.16 -9.04
N GLU A 88 13.55 6.62 -10.12
CA GLU A 88 12.10 6.54 -10.29
C GLU A 88 11.47 5.69 -9.18
N MET A 89 12.09 4.55 -8.83
CA MET A 89 11.63 3.69 -7.74
C MET A 89 11.68 4.39 -6.38
N GLU A 90 12.74 5.14 -6.09
CA GLU A 90 12.83 5.98 -4.89
C GLU A 90 11.67 7.00 -4.83
N ASP A 91 11.45 7.74 -5.91
CA ASP A 91 10.34 8.70 -6.03
C ASP A 91 8.97 8.02 -5.84
N TYR A 92 8.78 6.81 -6.39
CA TYR A 92 7.55 6.04 -6.21
C TYR A 92 7.34 5.64 -4.76
N HIS A 93 8.39 5.19 -4.06
CA HIS A 93 8.30 4.84 -2.65
C HIS A 93 7.94 6.05 -1.78
N GLU A 94 8.52 7.22 -2.06
CA GLU A 94 8.16 8.46 -1.36
C GLU A 94 6.70 8.85 -1.58
N LYS A 95 6.25 8.86 -2.84
CA LYS A 95 4.86 9.18 -3.19
C LYS A 95 3.88 8.20 -2.55
N LEU A 96 4.23 6.91 -2.51
CA LEU A 96 3.40 5.88 -1.89
C LEU A 96 3.25 6.12 -0.39
N ALA A 97 4.33 6.43 0.32
CA ALA A 97 4.30 6.74 1.75
C ALA A 97 3.43 7.96 2.06
N ILE A 98 3.52 9.02 1.24
CA ILE A 98 2.67 10.22 1.36
C ILE A 98 1.20 9.85 1.15
N TRP A 99 0.90 9.04 0.12
CA TRP A 99 -0.46 8.65 -0.20
C TRP A 99 -1.07 7.76 0.91
N GLU A 100 -0.31 6.84 1.47
CA GLU A 100 -0.72 6.02 2.62
C GLU A 100 -1.00 6.87 3.85
N GLY A 101 -0.14 7.85 4.15
CA GLY A 101 -0.36 8.78 5.25
C GLY A 101 -1.67 9.56 5.11
N ARG A 102 -1.90 10.17 3.94
CA ARG A 102 -3.16 10.90 3.66
C ARG A 102 -4.38 10.02 3.80
N ARG A 103 -4.34 8.79 3.28
CA ARG A 103 -5.48 7.87 3.35
C ARG A 103 -5.80 7.48 4.78
N GLU A 104 -4.78 7.24 5.61
CA GLU A 104 -4.99 6.89 7.02
C GLU A 104 -5.48 8.09 7.83
N ASP A 105 -5.05 9.31 7.52
CA ASP A 105 -5.57 10.52 8.15
C ASP A 105 -7.04 10.79 7.79
N GLU A 106 -7.41 10.60 6.52
CA GLU A 106 -8.82 10.65 6.08
C GLU A 106 -9.66 9.59 6.79
N ARG A 107 -9.15 8.36 6.91
CA ARG A 107 -9.80 7.28 7.65
C ARG A 107 -10.03 7.64 9.11
N ARG A 108 -9.02 8.19 9.80
CA ARG A 108 -9.14 8.62 11.20
C ARG A 108 -10.17 9.74 11.35
N LYS A 109 -10.17 10.70 10.43
CA LYS A 109 -11.13 11.80 10.40
C LYS A 109 -12.57 11.27 10.29
N LEU A 110 -12.83 10.35 9.37
CA LEU A 110 -14.14 9.73 9.21
C LEU A 110 -14.60 8.98 10.47
N LEU A 111 -13.70 8.24 11.12
CA LEU A 111 -14.02 7.54 12.37
C LEU A 111 -14.36 8.51 13.51
N MET A 112 -13.66 9.63 13.59
CA MET A 112 -13.94 10.67 14.60
C MET A 112 -15.28 11.37 14.31
N GLU A 113 -15.55 11.72 13.05
CA GLU A 113 -16.83 12.31 12.63
C GLU A 113 -18.01 11.37 12.90
N GLU A 114 -17.85 10.07 12.62
CA GLU A 114 -18.88 9.06 12.92
C GLU A 114 -19.12 8.95 14.43
N ALA A 115 -18.05 8.88 15.25
CA ALA A 115 -18.18 8.84 16.70
C ALA A 115 -18.86 10.10 17.28
N GLU A 116 -18.53 11.29 16.77
CA GLU A 116 -19.20 12.54 17.16
C GLU A 116 -20.68 12.56 16.76
N SER A 117 -21.02 12.04 15.57
CA SER A 117 -22.40 11.96 15.10
C SER A 117 -23.23 11.03 15.98
N GLN A 118 -22.69 9.84 16.30
CA GLN A 118 -23.34 8.88 17.20
C GLN A 118 -23.54 9.47 18.60
N GLN A 119 -22.54 10.17 19.14
CA GLN A 119 -22.67 10.84 20.43
C GLN A 119 -23.78 11.91 20.43
N LYS A 120 -23.87 12.72 19.36
CA LYS A 120 -24.93 13.75 19.24
C LYS A 120 -26.32 13.12 19.11
N ASP A 121 -26.44 12.04 18.34
CA ASP A 121 -27.70 11.29 18.20
C ASP A 121 -28.12 10.64 19.52
N ASP A 122 -27.20 10.03 20.28
CA ASP A 122 -27.47 9.47 21.60
C ASP A 122 -27.94 10.54 22.60
N VAL A 123 -27.29 11.72 22.59
CA VAL A 123 -27.73 12.86 23.42
C VAL A 123 -29.13 13.32 23.00
N TRP A 124 -29.40 13.48 21.71
CA TRP A 124 -30.71 13.91 21.21
C TRP A 124 -31.82 12.90 21.52
N THR A 125 -31.57 11.61 21.32
CA THR A 125 -32.52 10.54 21.65
C THR A 125 -32.80 10.49 23.16
N SER A 126 -31.80 10.70 24.02
CA SER A 126 -31.98 10.77 25.47
C SER A 126 -32.89 11.93 25.92
N VAL A 127 -32.70 13.13 25.34
CA VAL A 127 -33.50 14.33 25.63
C VAL A 127 -34.95 14.14 25.16
N THR A 128 -35.13 13.57 23.97
CA THR A 128 -36.46 13.30 23.39
C THR A 128 -37.20 12.26 24.22
N ASN A 129 -36.50 11.22 24.68
CA ASN A 129 -37.06 10.19 25.57
C ASN A 129 -37.44 10.75 26.94
N GLN A 130 -36.65 11.66 27.52
CA GLN A 130 -37.04 12.34 28.75
C GLN A 130 -38.31 13.17 28.54
N ARG A 131 -38.38 13.99 27.49
CA ARG A 131 -39.59 14.77 27.16
C ARG A 131 -40.82 13.88 26.99
N ASN A 132 -40.70 12.77 26.26
CA ASN A 132 -41.81 11.84 26.08
C ASN A 132 -42.27 11.21 27.41
N LYS A 133 -41.35 10.84 28.31
CA LYS A 133 -41.69 10.34 29.66
C LYS A 133 -42.44 11.39 30.49
N PHE A 134 -42.04 12.66 30.41
CA PHE A 134 -42.75 13.75 31.07
C PHE A 134 -44.15 13.96 30.49
N VAL A 135 -44.29 13.97 29.16
CA VAL A 135 -45.59 14.12 28.49
C VAL A 135 -46.53 12.96 28.83
N GLN A 136 -46.05 11.71 28.78
CA GLN A 136 -46.86 10.56 29.18
C GLN A 136 -47.33 10.65 30.63
N ARG A 137 -46.46 11.09 31.55
CA ARG A 137 -46.82 11.25 32.96
C ARG A 137 -47.82 12.39 33.23
N TRP A 138 -47.90 13.37 32.34
CA TRP A 138 -48.94 14.41 32.35
C TRP A 138 -50.27 13.93 31.79
N LEU A 139 -50.25 13.13 30.71
CA LEU A 139 -51.45 12.57 30.08
C LEU A 139 -52.13 11.47 30.90
N SER A 140 -51.40 10.83 31.82
CA SER A 140 -51.93 9.80 32.72
C SER A 140 -52.54 10.36 34.02
N ARG A 141 -52.81 11.67 34.11
CA ARG A 141 -53.60 12.30 35.18
C ARG A 141 -55.03 12.51 34.71
#